data_AF-A0A449B691-F1
#
_entry.id   AF-A0A449B691-F1
#
_cell.length_a   1.000
_cell.length_b   1.000
_cell.length_c   1.000
_cell.angle_alpha   90.00
_cell.angle_beta   90.00
_cell.angle_gamma   90.00
#
_symmetry.space_group_name_H-M   'P 1'
#
loop_
_entity.id
_entity.type
_entity.pdbx_description
1 polymer ?
#
loop_
_entity_poly.entity_id
_entity_poly.type
_entity_poly.pdbx_seq_one_letter_code
_entity_poly.pdbx_strand_id
1 'polypeptide(L)'
;MNTWNNKVKYFIVAIGIILLSFGSYYAYKHLSTSTVNKVSKENDTEVENIFPDLDEKYYNELLSTKNSEKVITENLVYELLSDLSKRVNLPNGDIYFNWKLISDYELNVYIKIVYQNKEYKKAYKFKLDYSN
;
A
#
# COMPACT_ATOMS: atom_id res chain seq x y z
N MET A 1 18.36 62.67 24.23
CA MET A 1 17.69 62.27 22.97
C MET A 1 17.15 60.85 23.09
N ASN A 2 15.83 60.76 23.26
CA ASN A 2 14.87 59.67 23.01
C ASN A 2 15.30 58.17 23.09
N THR A 3 15.80 57.70 24.24
CA THR A 3 16.05 56.26 24.50
C THR A 3 14.76 55.43 24.62
N TRP A 4 13.64 56.08 24.95
CA TRP A 4 12.32 55.44 25.03
C TRP A 4 11.83 54.96 23.66
N ASN A 5 12.09 55.75 22.62
CA ASN A 5 11.71 55.45 21.24
C ASN A 5 12.45 54.22 20.69
N ASN A 6 13.71 54.01 21.12
CA ASN A 6 14.48 52.84 20.69
C ASN A 6 13.99 51.55 21.36
N LYS A 7 13.62 51.59 22.65
CA LYS A 7 13.05 50.42 23.35
C LYS A 7 11.73 49.95 22.72
N VAL A 8 10.87 50.89 22.32
CA VAL A 8 9.60 50.58 21.64
C VAL A 8 9.84 49.96 20.25
N LYS A 9 10.83 50.47 19.50
CA LYS A 9 11.22 49.89 18.19
C LYS A 9 11.68 48.43 18.32
N TYR A 10 12.53 48.12 19.29
CA TYR A 10 12.98 46.74 19.52
C TYR A 10 11.84 45.81 19.95
N PHE A 11 10.89 46.31 20.73
CA PHE A 11 9.72 45.54 21.15
C PHE A 11 8.80 45.20 19.97
N ILE A 12 8.58 46.15 19.05
CA ILE A 12 7.80 45.92 17.83
C ILE A 12 8.49 44.89 16.91
N VAL A 13 9.81 44.96 16.77
CA VAL A 13 10.59 43.99 15.98
C VAL A 13 10.51 42.59 16.61
N ALA A 14 10.61 42.47 17.93
CA ALA A 14 10.51 41.19 18.62
C ALA A 14 9.12 40.54 18.46
N ILE A 15 8.04 41.33 18.55
CA ILE A 15 6.67 40.85 18.30
C ILE A 15 6.51 40.40 16.84
N GLY A 16 7.08 41.15 15.88
CA GLY A 16 7.04 40.80 14.46
C GLY A 16 7.67 39.42 14.17
N ILE A 17 8.80 39.11 14.81
CA ILE A 17 9.48 37.81 14.65
C ILE A 17 8.61 36.67 15.21
N ILE A 18 7.99 36.86 16.38
CA ILE A 18 7.11 35.85 16.99
C ILE A 18 5.91 35.58 16.08
N LEU A 19 5.25 36.62 15.56
CA LEU A 19 4.10 36.47 14.67
C LEU A 19 4.44 35.76 13.35
N LEU A 20 5.64 36.00 12.79
CA LEU A 20 6.11 35.31 11.58
C LEU A 20 6.33 33.80 11.81
N SER A 21 6.81 33.39 12.99
CA SER A 21 6.97 31.97 13.35
C SER A 21 5.63 31.24 13.50
N PHE A 22 4.63 31.88 14.11
CA PHE A 22 3.29 31.28 14.22
C PHE A 22 2.55 31.21 12.86
N GLY A 23 2.72 32.24 12.02
CA GLY A 23 2.12 32.29 10.68
C GLY A 23 2.67 31.20 9.74
N SER A 24 3.98 30.95 9.75
CA SER A 24 4.60 29.93 8.90
C SER A 24 4.20 28.51 9.30
N TYR A 25 4.05 28.23 10.59
CA TYR A 25 3.57 26.93 11.09
C TYR A 25 2.13 26.64 10.64
N TYR A 26 1.23 27.63 10.76
CA TYR A 26 -0.17 27.46 10.33
C TYR A 26 -0.31 27.37 8.80
N ALA A 27 0.44 28.16 8.04
CA ALA A 27 0.47 28.07 6.58
C ALA A 27 0.99 26.70 6.12
N TYR A 28 2.08 26.20 6.72
CA TYR A 28 2.60 24.87 6.43
C TYR A 28 1.57 23.79 6.72
N LYS A 29 0.91 23.82 7.89
CA LYS A 29 -0.14 22.86 8.25
C LYS A 29 -1.34 22.92 7.31
N HIS A 30 -1.81 24.11 6.92
CA HIS A 30 -2.95 24.25 6.01
C HIS A 30 -2.62 23.81 4.56
N LEU A 31 -1.41 24.09 4.08
CA LEU A 31 -0.93 23.63 2.77
C LEU A 31 -0.62 22.13 2.73
N SER A 32 -0.13 21.55 3.83
CA SER A 32 0.15 20.10 3.91
C SER A 32 -1.09 19.24 4.17
N THR A 33 -2.23 19.82 4.53
CA THR A 33 -3.50 19.09 4.71
C THR A 33 -4.40 19.13 3.46
N SER A 34 -3.94 19.72 2.34
CA SER A 34 -4.79 19.97 1.16
C SER A 34 -4.39 19.20 -0.11
N THR A 35 -3.84 17.99 0.04
CA THR A 35 -3.65 17.07 -1.10
C THR A 35 -4.42 15.76 -0.91
N VAL A 36 -5.71 15.87 -0.61
CA VAL A 36 -6.68 14.80 -0.88
C VAL A 36 -7.86 15.44 -1.60
N ASN A 37 -7.70 15.74 -2.88
CA ASN A 37 -8.73 16.08 -3.87
C ASN A 37 -8.03 15.94 -5.24
N LYS A 38 -8.43 15.12 -6.21
CA LYS A 38 -9.70 14.50 -6.55
C LYS A 38 -9.40 13.08 -7.05
N VAL A 39 -10.22 12.11 -6.66
CA VAL A 39 -10.45 10.93 -7.50
C VAL A 39 -11.14 11.47 -8.75
N SER A 40 -10.36 11.68 -9.82
CA SER A 40 -10.92 11.89 -11.16
C SER A 40 -11.62 10.59 -11.55
N LYS A 41 -12.95 10.64 -11.65
CA LYS A 41 -13.67 9.74 -12.55
C LYS A 41 -13.39 10.25 -13.95
N GLU A 42 -12.48 9.59 -14.67
CA GLU A 42 -12.35 9.77 -16.10
C GLU A 42 -11.91 8.45 -16.73
N ASN A 43 -12.93 7.75 -17.25
CA ASN A 43 -12.95 6.68 -18.26
C ASN A 43 -11.78 5.69 -18.32
N ASP A 44 -12.06 4.48 -17.82
CA ASP A 44 -12.13 3.26 -18.64
C ASP A 44 -11.16 3.17 -19.81
N THR A 45 -9.93 2.82 -19.48
CA THR A 45 -9.40 1.56 -19.99
C THR A 45 -9.28 0.67 -18.77
N GLU A 46 -10.29 -0.18 -18.54
CA GLU A 46 -10.20 -1.27 -17.58
C GLU A 46 -8.88 -2.00 -17.84
N VAL A 47 -7.95 -1.91 -16.90
CA VAL A 47 -6.88 -2.91 -16.83
C VAL A 47 -7.56 -4.16 -16.30
N GLU A 48 -8.34 -4.79 -17.17
CA GLU A 48 -9.14 -5.98 -16.91
C GLU A 48 -8.18 -7.06 -16.41
N ASN A 49 -8.18 -7.30 -15.10
CA ASN A 49 -7.59 -8.45 -14.44
C ASN A 49 -6.03 -8.58 -14.46
N ILE A 50 -5.32 -7.60 -13.90
CA ILE A 50 -3.87 -7.73 -13.57
C ILE A 50 -3.61 -8.95 -12.67
N PHE A 51 -4.57 -9.27 -11.81
CA PHE A 51 -4.47 -10.37 -10.88
C PHE A 51 -5.08 -11.63 -11.48
N PRO A 52 -4.38 -12.79 -11.43
CA PRO A 52 -4.99 -14.03 -11.86
C PRO A 52 -6.24 -14.35 -11.04
N ASP A 53 -7.22 -14.92 -11.75
CA ASP A 53 -8.28 -15.68 -11.12
C ASP A 53 -7.72 -17.02 -10.71
N LEU A 54 -7.90 -17.30 -9.43
CA LEU A 54 -7.34 -18.45 -8.77
C LEU A 54 -8.40 -19.55 -8.82
N ASP A 55 -8.25 -20.49 -9.77
CA ASP A 55 -9.09 -21.70 -9.83
C ASP A 55 -8.65 -22.72 -8.78
N GLU A 56 -9.60 -23.22 -7.98
CA GLU A 56 -9.39 -24.25 -6.95
C GLU A 56 -8.62 -25.47 -7.46
N LYS A 57 -8.84 -25.87 -8.71
CA LYS A 57 -8.16 -27.02 -9.31
C LYS A 57 -6.65 -26.80 -9.41
N TYR A 58 -6.22 -25.60 -9.79
CA TYR A 58 -4.81 -25.23 -9.88
C TYR A 58 -4.13 -25.29 -8.50
N TYR A 59 -4.82 -24.88 -7.44
CA TYR A 59 -4.27 -24.97 -6.08
C TYR A 59 -4.15 -26.39 -5.57
N ASN A 60 -5.14 -27.24 -5.87
CA ASN A 60 -5.14 -28.62 -5.39
C ASN A 60 -3.92 -29.42 -5.86
N GLU A 61 -3.35 -29.08 -7.02
CA GLU A 61 -2.13 -29.71 -7.55
C GLU A 61 -0.86 -29.26 -6.81
N LEU A 62 -0.87 -28.06 -6.22
CA LEU A 62 0.26 -27.45 -5.53
C LEU A 62 0.30 -27.73 -4.02
N LEU A 63 -0.76 -28.31 -3.47
CA LEU A 63 -0.82 -28.73 -2.07
C LEU A 63 0.13 -29.91 -1.81
N SER A 64 0.89 -29.82 -0.74
CA SER A 64 1.77 -30.91 -0.28
C SER A 64 0.96 -31.94 0.50
N THR A 65 1.45 -33.17 0.61
CA THR A 65 0.82 -34.21 1.46
C THR A 65 1.68 -34.45 2.68
N LYS A 66 1.09 -34.33 3.87
CA LYS A 66 1.70 -34.63 5.16
C LYS A 66 0.77 -35.55 5.94
N ASN A 67 1.24 -36.74 6.33
CA ASN A 67 0.45 -37.73 7.05
C ASN A 67 -0.89 -38.10 6.38
N SER A 68 -0.89 -38.27 5.04
CA SER A 68 -2.09 -38.53 4.23
C SER A 68 -3.09 -37.37 4.11
N GLU A 69 -2.78 -36.20 4.66
CA GLU A 69 -3.58 -34.99 4.56
C GLU A 69 -2.89 -33.97 3.64
N LYS A 70 -3.70 -33.23 2.87
CA LYS A 70 -3.22 -32.09 2.07
C LYS A 70 -2.91 -30.92 3.02
N VAL A 71 -1.73 -30.33 2.88
CA VAL A 71 -1.29 -29.19 3.68
C VAL A 71 -0.85 -28.05 2.78
N ILE A 72 -1.09 -26.83 3.24
CA ILE A 72 -0.61 -25.61 2.61
C ILE A 72 0.84 -25.38 3.02
N THR A 73 1.70 -25.15 2.02
CA THR A 73 3.12 -24.84 2.21
C THR A 73 3.49 -23.57 1.46
N GLU A 74 4.69 -23.05 1.76
CA GLU A 74 5.23 -21.83 1.13
C GLU A 74 5.37 -21.96 -0.39
N ASN A 75 5.51 -23.18 -0.93
CA ASN A 75 5.56 -23.43 -2.37
C ASN A 75 4.37 -22.84 -3.12
N LEU A 76 3.18 -22.84 -2.52
CA LEU A 76 1.99 -22.26 -3.12
C LEU A 76 2.19 -20.76 -3.38
N VAL A 77 2.88 -20.06 -2.48
CA VAL A 77 3.20 -18.64 -2.65
C VAL A 77 4.17 -18.44 -3.82
N TYR A 78 5.21 -19.26 -3.94
CA TYR A 78 6.19 -19.13 -5.01
C TYR A 78 5.58 -19.37 -6.39
N GLU A 79 4.72 -20.36 -6.54
CA GLU A 79 4.01 -20.63 -7.78
C GLU A 79 3.02 -19.51 -8.13
N LEU A 80 2.27 -19.02 -7.13
CA LEU A 80 1.39 -17.87 -7.31
C LEU A 80 2.14 -16.63 -7.80
N LEU A 81 3.31 -16.34 -7.21
CA LEU A 81 4.15 -15.21 -7.62
C LEU A 81 4.79 -15.43 -8.99
N SER A 82 5.21 -16.65 -9.31
CA SER A 82 5.71 -17.05 -10.63
C SER A 82 4.66 -16.78 -11.71
N ASP A 83 3.43 -17.27 -11.51
CA ASP A 83 2.34 -17.07 -12.45
C ASP A 83 1.91 -15.60 -12.55
N LEU A 84 1.90 -14.89 -11.43
CA LEU A 84 1.64 -13.45 -11.43
C LEU A 84 2.72 -12.72 -12.22
N SER A 85 4.00 -13.03 -12.05
CA SER A 85 5.10 -12.40 -12.80
C SER A 85 5.01 -12.64 -14.32
N LYS A 86 4.55 -13.83 -14.75
CA LYS A 86 4.36 -14.16 -16.17
C LYS A 86 3.20 -13.38 -16.81
N ARG A 87 2.12 -13.17 -16.06
CA ARG A 87 0.92 -12.45 -16.53
C ARG A 87 1.11 -10.94 -16.48
N VAL A 88 1.81 -10.48 -15.45
CA VAL A 88 2.10 -9.08 -15.17
C VAL A 88 3.35 -8.70 -15.95
N ASN A 89 3.22 -8.56 -17.27
CA ASN A 89 4.28 -7.99 -18.12
C ASN A 89 4.33 -6.46 -17.91
N LEU A 90 4.90 -6.04 -16.79
CA LEU A 90 5.05 -4.63 -16.42
C LEU A 90 6.52 -4.21 -16.56
N PRO A 91 6.93 -3.69 -17.73
CA PRO A 91 8.31 -3.27 -17.96
C PRO A 91 8.76 -2.13 -17.00
N ASN A 92 7.82 -1.38 -16.42
CA ASN A 92 8.08 -0.28 -15.48
C ASN A 92 7.15 -0.36 -14.26
N GLY A 93 6.96 -1.56 -13.69
CA GLY A 93 6.13 -1.76 -12.51
C GLY A 93 6.86 -2.49 -11.39
N ASP A 94 6.51 -2.16 -10.15
CA ASP A 94 7.02 -2.81 -8.94
C ASP A 94 5.96 -3.76 -8.38
N ILE A 95 6.37 -4.99 -8.06
CA ILE A 95 5.53 -5.99 -7.39
C ILE A 95 6.03 -6.16 -5.95
N TYR A 96 5.18 -5.83 -5.00
CA TYR A 96 5.38 -6.06 -3.57
C TYR A 96 4.47 -7.20 -3.12
N PHE A 97 5.01 -8.13 -2.35
CA PHE A 97 4.23 -9.22 -1.78
C PHE A 97 4.60 -9.45 -0.31
N ASN A 98 3.62 -9.91 0.45
CA ASN A 98 3.79 -10.39 1.82
C ASN A 98 2.87 -11.59 2.02
N TRP A 99 3.29 -12.57 2.79
CA TRP A 99 2.47 -13.74 3.07
C TRP A 99 2.62 -14.15 4.52
N LYS A 100 1.57 -14.80 5.04
CA LYS A 100 1.53 -15.31 6.41
C LYS A 100 0.85 -16.67 6.41
N LEU A 101 1.63 -17.70 6.72
CA LEU A 101 1.10 -19.02 7.06
C LEU A 101 0.50 -18.94 8.47
N ILE A 102 -0.80 -19.14 8.58
CA ILE A 102 -1.53 -19.10 9.85
C ILE A 102 -1.55 -20.49 10.48
N SER A 103 -1.66 -21.53 9.67
CA SER A 103 -1.60 -22.95 10.05
C SER A 103 -1.22 -23.79 8.83
N ASP A 104 -1.07 -25.12 9.02
CA ASP A 104 -0.89 -26.10 7.93
C ASP A 104 -2.08 -26.11 6.94
N TYR A 105 -3.17 -25.37 7.22
CA TYR A 105 -4.40 -25.34 6.43
C TYR A 105 -4.87 -23.93 6.05
N GLU A 106 -4.19 -22.87 6.50
CA GLU A 106 -4.57 -21.49 6.20
C GLU A 106 -3.35 -20.62 5.87
N LEU A 107 -3.41 -19.94 4.73
CA LEU A 107 -2.37 -19.04 4.23
C LEU A 107 -3.01 -17.77 3.68
N ASN A 108 -2.50 -16.63 4.12
CA ASN A 108 -2.88 -15.34 3.57
C ASN A 108 -1.72 -14.77 2.73
N VAL A 109 -2.01 -14.36 1.50
CA VAL A 109 -1.06 -13.70 0.61
C VAL A 109 -1.59 -12.33 0.25
N TYR A 110 -0.76 -11.31 0.42
CA TYR A 110 -1.03 -9.92 0.10
C TYR A 110 -0.12 -9.49 -1.03
N ILE A 111 -0.70 -8.97 -2.10
CA ILE A 111 0.04 -8.51 -3.28
C ILE A 111 -0.34 -7.07 -3.56
N LYS A 112 0.68 -6.24 -3.76
CA LYS A 112 0.57 -4.84 -4.17
C LYS A 112 1.41 -4.64 -5.43
N ILE A 113 0.80 -4.11 -6.47
CA ILE A 113 1.48 -3.78 -7.73
C ILE A 113 1.42 -2.27 -7.89
N VAL A 114 2.56 -1.64 -8.20
CA VAL A 114 2.67 -0.22 -8.50
C VAL A 114 3.06 -0.08 -9.96
N TYR A 115 2.20 0.54 -10.77
CA TYR A 115 2.43 0.72 -12.20
C TYR A 115 1.84 2.04 -12.68
N GLN A 116 2.65 2.85 -13.39
CA GLN A 116 2.23 4.14 -13.94
C GLN A 116 1.53 5.05 -12.90
N ASN A 117 2.10 5.15 -11.69
CA ASN A 117 1.55 5.88 -10.54
C ASN A 117 0.17 5.38 -10.05
N LYS A 118 -0.27 4.18 -10.45
CA LYS A 118 -1.44 3.49 -9.91
C LYS A 118 -1.01 2.36 -8.99
N GLU A 119 -1.77 2.16 -7.92
CA GLU A 119 -1.60 1.03 -7.01
C GLU A 119 -2.75 0.03 -7.19
N TYR A 120 -2.41 -1.24 -7.35
CA TYR A 120 -3.35 -2.35 -7.39
C TYR A 120 -3.06 -3.26 -6.20
N LYS A 121 -4.08 -3.64 -5.44
CA LYS A 121 -3.93 -4.47 -4.23
C LYS A 121 -4.91 -5.63 -4.29
N LYS A 122 -4.43 -6.84 -4.02
CA LYS A 122 -5.29 -8.02 -3.84
C LYS A 122 -4.76 -8.86 -2.70
N ALA A 123 -5.69 -9.39 -1.91
CA ALA A 123 -5.41 -10.34 -0.85
C ALA A 123 -6.06 -11.67 -1.23
N TYR A 124 -5.29 -12.74 -1.10
CA TYR A 124 -5.74 -14.11 -1.28
C TYR A 124 -5.74 -14.81 0.05
N LYS A 125 -6.86 -15.47 0.35
CA LYS A 125 -6.99 -16.36 1.50
C LYS A 125 -7.13 -17.78 0.99
N PHE A 126 -6.13 -18.59 1.26
CA PHE A 126 -6.17 -20.03 1.01
C PHE A 126 -6.56 -20.72 2.30
N LYS A 127 -7.62 -21.52 2.25
CA LYS A 127 -8.10 -22.29 3.39
C LYS A 127 -8.53 -23.67 2.91
N LEU A 128 -8.02 -24.72 3.56
CA LEU A 128 -8.51 -26.07 3.36
C LEU A 128 -9.63 -26.32 4.37
N ASP A 129 -10.83 -26.56 3.86
CA ASP A 129 -11.96 -26.98 4.67
C ASP A 129 -12.01 -28.51 4.69
N TYR A 130 -11.68 -29.09 5.83
CA TYR A 130 -11.96 -30.49 6.12
C TYR A 130 -13.39 -30.58 6.64
N SER A 131 -14.32 -30.95 5.77
CA SER A 131 -15.64 -31.42 6.21
C SER A 131 -15.43 -32.73 6.95
N ASN A 132 -15.63 -32.72 8.27
CA ASN A 132 -15.87 -33.93 9.05
C ASN A 132 -17.18 -34.59 8.63
#